data_AF-A0AAV3Z273-F1
#
_entry.id   AF-A0AAV3Z273-F1
#
_cell.length_a   1.000
_cell.length_b   1.000
_cell.length_c   1.000
_cell.angle_alpha   90.00
_cell.angle_beta   90.00
_cell.angle_gamma   90.00
#
_symmetry.space_group_name_H-M   'P 1'
#
loop_
_entity.id
_entity.type
_entity.pdbx_description
1 polymer ?
#
loop_
_entity_poly.entity_id
_entity_poly.type
_entity_poly.pdbx_seq_one_letter_code
_entity_poly.pdbx_strand_id
1 'polypeptide(L)'
;MDTDFVHFLQNLSSSGYLNHTILILMADHGSRFSDVRLTQQGKLEERLPYFGFSFPPSFQAAYPEKVEQLRKNRQRLTTNFDVHETLSDLLDSRPERRSRTKGRGISLFKSIPRSRTCAQAGIEPHWCACLKWDDVTQDANLRLSTAKAVVDYLNGLTAIARDRCEVLAVGQVTSLSRFVPRQDVLMFKKSADTHGDIPDLSDNMTLNFEYLQVNFLTHPGQGRFEATVGHSLVTGDFTVRADDVSRTNLYGNASACVTQSFPSLRPYCYCKDDSQSMRYWWS
;
A
#
# COMPACT_ATOMS: atom_id res chain seq x y z
N MET A 1 -16.14 -8.45 24.73
CA MET A 1 -14.76 -8.09 24.33
C MET A 1 -14.70 -6.69 23.74
N ASP A 2 -15.39 -6.38 22.64
CA ASP A 2 -15.25 -5.05 22.00
C ASP A 2 -15.69 -3.89 22.90
N THR A 3 -16.90 -3.94 23.48
CA THR A 3 -17.40 -2.88 24.37
C THR A 3 -16.58 -2.77 25.66
N ASP A 4 -16.25 -3.90 26.31
CA ASP A 4 -15.46 -3.91 27.55
C ASP A 4 -14.06 -3.33 27.33
N PHE A 5 -13.44 -3.66 26.19
CA PHE A 5 -12.12 -3.17 25.83
C PHE A 5 -12.13 -1.68 25.51
N VAL A 6 -13.16 -1.19 24.80
CA VAL A 6 -13.39 0.25 24.59
C VAL A 6 -13.55 0.97 25.93
N HIS A 7 -14.39 0.45 26.83
CA HIS A 7 -14.60 1.03 28.16
C HIS A 7 -13.31 1.05 28.99
N PHE A 8 -12.50 -0.01 28.92
CA PHE A 8 -11.19 -0.06 29.56
C PHE A 8 -10.26 1.04 29.05
N LEU A 9 -10.12 1.19 27.73
CA LEU A 9 -9.28 2.24 27.13
C LEU A 9 -9.81 3.65 27.41
N GLN A 10 -11.13 3.85 27.38
CA GLN A 10 -11.76 5.11 27.74
C GLN A 10 -11.50 5.47 29.20
N ASN A 11 -11.63 4.50 30.11
CA ASN A 11 -11.36 4.72 31.53
C ASN A 11 -9.89 5.07 31.79
N LEU A 12 -8.94 4.39 31.14
CA LEU A 12 -7.51 4.75 31.21
C LEU A 12 -7.25 6.19 30.77
N SER A 13 -7.95 6.64 29.73
CA SER A 13 -7.86 8.00 29.20
C SER A 13 -8.51 9.03 30.13
N SER A 14 -9.80 8.87 30.46
CA SER A 14 -10.58 9.83 31.24
C SER A 14 -10.10 9.97 32.69
N SER A 15 -9.54 8.91 33.26
CA SER A 15 -8.96 8.92 34.60
C SER A 15 -7.52 9.45 34.63
N GLY A 16 -6.96 9.87 33.48
CA GLY A 16 -5.65 10.51 33.38
C GLY A 16 -4.44 9.56 33.47
N TYR A 17 -4.64 8.24 33.49
CA TYR A 17 -3.53 7.26 33.55
C TYR A 17 -2.61 7.33 32.32
N LEU A 18 -3.17 7.60 31.13
CA LEU A 18 -2.41 7.76 29.90
C LEU A 18 -1.53 9.03 29.86
N ASN A 19 -1.69 9.97 30.80
CA ASN A 19 -0.82 11.15 30.90
C ASN A 19 0.59 10.81 31.38
N HIS A 20 0.80 9.61 31.94
CA HIS A 20 2.08 9.18 32.49
C HIS A 20 2.48 7.76 32.05
N THR A 21 1.74 7.16 31.11
CA THR A 21 1.91 5.77 30.70
C THR A 21 2.11 5.68 29.20
N ILE A 22 3.13 4.95 28.76
CA ILE A 22 3.22 4.49 27.37
C ILE A 22 2.36 3.24 27.25
N LEU A 23 1.27 3.33 26.50
CA LEU A 23 0.40 2.19 26.23
C LEU A 23 0.82 1.52 24.92
N ILE A 24 0.99 0.20 24.97
CA ILE A 24 1.27 -0.64 23.81
C ILE A 24 0.10 -1.60 23.63
N LEU A 25 -0.51 -1.57 22.46
CA LEU A 25 -1.53 -2.52 22.06
C LEU A 25 -0.99 -3.36 20.90
N MET A 26 -0.94 -4.68 21.07
CA MET A 26 -0.38 -5.57 20.05
C MET A 26 -1.09 -6.91 20.00
N ALA A 27 -1.01 -7.55 18.83
CA ALA A 27 -1.36 -8.95 18.62
C ALA A 27 -0.08 -9.76 18.34
N ASP A 28 -0.12 -11.07 18.57
CA ASP A 28 0.95 -12.00 18.22
C ASP A 28 0.94 -12.36 16.73
N HIS A 29 -0.25 -12.47 16.15
CA HIS A 29 -0.50 -12.71 14.73
C HIS A 29 -1.77 -11.97 14.25
N GLY A 30 -2.02 -11.96 12.94
CA GLY A 30 -3.33 -11.55 12.40
C GLY A 30 -4.36 -12.69 12.48
N SER A 31 -5.29 -12.77 11.54
CA SER A 31 -6.33 -13.81 11.59
C SER A 31 -5.76 -15.21 11.31
N ARG A 32 -5.63 -16.04 12.35
CA ARG A 32 -5.00 -17.37 12.27
C ARG A 32 -5.94 -18.56 12.41
N PHE A 33 -6.99 -18.45 13.22
CA PHE A 33 -7.84 -19.60 13.56
C PHE A 33 -9.21 -19.59 12.87
N SER A 34 -9.40 -18.70 11.90
CA SER A 34 -10.62 -18.62 11.10
C SER A 34 -10.42 -19.25 9.73
N ASP A 35 -11.51 -19.65 9.07
CA ASP A 35 -11.50 -20.16 7.70
C ASP A 35 -10.92 -19.15 6.70
N VAL A 36 -10.94 -17.85 7.04
CA VAL A 36 -10.29 -16.79 6.26
C VAL A 36 -8.81 -17.07 6.05
N ARG A 37 -8.13 -17.74 7.00
CA ARG A 37 -6.72 -18.16 6.86
C ARG A 37 -6.47 -19.00 5.62
N LEU A 38 -7.45 -19.76 5.15
CA LEU A 38 -7.33 -20.61 3.96
C LEU A 38 -7.38 -19.79 2.65
N THR A 39 -7.65 -18.50 2.72
CA THR A 39 -7.66 -17.60 1.55
C THR A 39 -6.27 -16.99 1.30
N GLN A 40 -6.03 -16.54 0.07
CA GLN A 40 -4.84 -15.79 -0.31
C GLN A 40 -4.59 -14.59 0.62
N GLN A 41 -5.65 -13.85 0.96
CA GLN A 41 -5.57 -12.69 1.85
C GLN A 41 -5.28 -13.12 3.30
N GLY A 42 -5.96 -14.15 3.80
CA GLY A 42 -5.74 -14.65 5.17
C GLY A 42 -4.34 -15.19 5.41
N LYS A 43 -3.71 -15.81 4.40
CA LYS A 43 -2.30 -16.22 4.49
C LYS A 43 -1.35 -15.03 4.67
N LEU A 44 -1.63 -13.88 4.06
CA LEU A 44 -0.87 -12.65 4.33
C LEU A 44 -1.22 -12.08 5.70
N GLU A 45 -2.50 -12.01 6.05
CA GLU A 45 -2.96 -11.42 7.31
C GLU A 45 -2.45 -12.15 8.55
N GLU A 46 -2.35 -13.49 8.54
CA GLU A 46 -1.72 -14.27 9.62
C GLU A 46 -0.35 -13.70 10.02
N ARG A 47 0.39 -13.14 9.06
CA ARG A 47 1.77 -12.65 9.18
C ARG A 47 1.85 -11.15 9.50
N LEU A 48 0.71 -10.49 9.63
CA LEU A 48 0.58 -9.06 9.84
C LEU A 48 -0.18 -8.78 11.15
N PRO A 49 0.47 -8.97 12.32
CA PRO A 49 -0.14 -8.60 13.59
C PRO A 49 -0.37 -7.08 13.69
N TYR A 50 -1.42 -6.70 14.41
CA TYR A 50 -1.63 -5.31 14.80
C TYR A 50 -0.58 -4.89 15.84
N PHE A 51 -0.07 -3.66 15.72
CA PHE A 51 0.78 -3.03 16.72
C PHE A 51 0.51 -1.53 16.79
N GLY A 52 0.31 -0.99 17.99
CA GLY A 52 0.02 0.41 18.24
C GLY A 52 0.71 0.92 19.52
N PHE A 53 1.19 2.17 19.47
CA PHE A 53 1.70 2.90 20.63
C PHE A 53 0.85 4.14 20.91
N SER A 54 0.59 4.41 22.18
CA SER A 54 0.15 5.71 22.66
C SER A 54 1.16 6.22 23.69
N PHE A 55 1.61 7.47 23.53
CA PHE A 55 2.64 8.09 24.35
C PHE A 55 2.06 9.23 25.19
N PRO A 56 2.48 9.39 26.45
CA PRO A 56 2.02 10.50 27.28
C PRO A 56 2.48 11.84 26.70
N PRO A 57 1.73 12.94 26.88
CA PRO A 57 2.10 14.26 26.34
C PRO A 57 3.52 14.70 26.74
N SER A 58 3.93 14.40 27.97
CA SER A 58 5.27 14.68 28.49
C SER A 58 6.38 13.97 27.70
N PHE A 59 6.18 12.72 27.30
CA PHE A 59 7.13 11.98 26.46
C PHE A 59 7.20 12.58 25.06
N GLN A 60 6.06 12.97 24.48
CA GLN A 60 6.04 13.57 23.15
C GLN A 60 6.75 14.93 23.13
N ALA A 61 6.59 15.72 24.19
CA ALA A 61 7.28 17.00 24.36
C ALA A 61 8.79 16.84 24.63
N ALA A 62 9.18 15.84 25.43
CA ALA A 62 10.58 15.59 25.77
C ALA A 62 11.37 14.91 24.64
N TYR A 63 10.72 14.10 23.81
CA TYR A 63 11.36 13.31 22.74
C TYR A 63 10.67 13.45 21.38
N PRO A 64 10.50 14.68 20.85
CA PRO A 64 9.77 14.92 19.61
C PRO A 64 10.37 14.18 18.41
N GLU A 65 11.70 14.06 18.36
CA GLU A 65 12.40 13.33 17.30
C GLU A 65 12.08 11.83 17.30
N LYS A 66 12.02 11.19 18.48
CA LYS A 66 11.67 9.77 18.61
C LYS A 66 10.26 9.50 18.09
N VAL A 67 9.31 10.37 18.46
CA VAL A 67 7.92 10.27 18.00
C VAL A 67 7.82 10.49 16.49
N GLU A 68 8.60 11.41 15.94
CA GLU A 68 8.65 11.64 14.49
C GLU A 68 9.18 10.42 13.72
N GLN A 69 10.23 9.76 14.22
CA GLN A 69 10.70 8.51 13.62
C GLN A 69 9.64 7.42 13.67
N LEU A 70 8.93 7.29 14.80
CA LEU A 70 7.85 6.31 14.94
C LEU A 70 6.71 6.57 13.95
N ARG A 71 6.34 7.85 13.72
CA ARG A 71 5.37 8.23 12.68
C ARG A 71 5.85 7.85 11.27
N LYS A 72 7.12 8.13 10.94
CA LYS A 72 7.72 7.76 9.65
C LYS A 72 7.77 6.25 9.43
N ASN A 73 7.94 5.47 10.50
CA ASN A 73 8.05 4.02 10.47
C ASN A 73 6.70 3.30 10.25
N ARG A 74 5.56 4.00 10.37
CA ARG A 74 4.21 3.45 10.07
C ARG A 74 4.06 2.90 8.65
N GLN A 75 4.92 3.33 7.73
CA GLN A 75 4.94 2.91 6.32
C GLN A 75 6.24 2.15 5.98
N ARG A 76 6.80 1.41 6.94
CA ARG A 76 8.04 0.64 6.77
C ARG A 76 7.82 -0.80 7.17
N LEU A 77 8.64 -1.70 6.65
CA LEU A 77 8.70 -3.08 7.10
C LEU A 77 9.28 -3.13 8.51
N THR A 78 8.42 -3.48 9.48
CA THR A 78 8.77 -3.61 10.89
C THR A 78 8.48 -5.03 11.38
N THR A 79 9.11 -5.41 12.49
CA THR A 79 9.08 -6.74 13.09
C THR A 79 9.04 -6.64 14.61
N ASN A 80 8.73 -7.75 15.29
CA ASN A 80 8.84 -7.81 16.75
C ASN A 80 10.29 -7.63 17.26
N PHE A 81 11.31 -7.81 16.42
CA PHE A 81 12.69 -7.46 16.78
C PHE A 81 12.89 -5.94 16.87
N ASP A 82 12.22 -5.16 16.04
CA ASP A 82 12.25 -3.69 16.11
C ASP A 82 11.55 -3.20 17.39
N VAL A 83 10.43 -3.83 17.75
CA VAL A 83 9.74 -3.58 19.03
C VAL A 83 10.66 -3.89 20.21
N HIS A 84 11.34 -5.04 20.20
CA HIS A 84 12.30 -5.40 21.25
C HIS A 84 13.41 -4.36 21.41
N GLU A 85 13.98 -3.88 20.29
CA GLU A 85 14.99 -2.81 20.32
C GLU A 85 14.41 -1.47 20.78
N THR A 86 13.14 -1.20 20.50
CA THR A 86 12.42 0.00 20.98
C THR A 86 12.24 -0.03 22.49
N LEU A 87 11.80 -1.17 23.05
CA LEU A 87 11.68 -1.36 24.49
C LEU A 87 13.03 -1.28 25.19
N SER A 88 14.07 -1.85 24.57
CA SER A 88 15.44 -1.74 25.08
C SER A 88 15.93 -0.29 25.08
N ASP A 89 15.62 0.50 24.05
CA ASP A 89 15.93 1.93 23.98
C ASP A 89 15.14 2.78 24.98
N LEU A 90 13.94 2.34 25.41
CA LEU A 90 13.17 3.00 26.49
C LEU A 90 13.83 2.77 27.85
N LEU A 91 14.33 1.56 28.11
CA LEU A 91 14.95 1.19 29.39
C LEU A 91 16.38 1.70 29.51
N ASP A 92 17.12 1.77 28.40
CA ASP A 92 18.51 2.22 28.36
C ASP A 92 18.78 3.01 27.07
N SER A 93 18.79 4.33 27.20
CA SER A 93 18.97 5.26 26.07
C SER A 93 20.43 5.55 25.73
N ARG A 94 21.39 4.82 26.29
CA ARG A 94 22.82 5.07 26.03
C ARG A 94 23.17 4.76 24.57
N PRO A 95 23.93 5.63 23.86
CA PRO A 95 24.31 5.40 22.46
C PRO A 95 25.11 4.11 22.23
N GLU A 96 25.87 3.69 23.23
CA GLU A 96 26.78 2.53 23.20
C GLU A 96 26.07 1.19 23.43
N ARG A 97 24.74 1.20 23.59
CA ARG A 97 23.96 -0.02 23.80
C ARG A 97 24.11 -0.95 22.60
N ARG A 98 24.74 -2.11 22.82
CA ARG A 98 24.82 -3.17 21.82
C ARG A 98 23.42 -3.71 21.53
N SER A 99 23.07 -3.80 20.24
CA SER A 99 21.85 -4.45 19.78
C SER A 99 21.81 -5.90 20.27
N ARG A 100 20.66 -6.32 20.80
CA ARG A 100 20.43 -7.69 21.30
C ARG A 100 19.88 -8.60 20.21
N THR A 101 19.36 -8.03 19.13
CA THR A 101 18.75 -8.75 18.02
C THR A 101 19.75 -9.20 16.95
N LYS A 102 21.06 -9.01 17.17
CA LYS A 102 22.14 -9.32 16.22
C LYS A 102 21.96 -8.59 14.87
N GLY A 103 21.49 -7.34 14.91
CA GLY A 103 21.27 -6.52 13.71
C GLY A 103 19.93 -6.77 13.01
N ARG A 104 19.12 -7.73 13.47
CA ARG A 104 17.78 -7.98 12.90
C ARG A 104 16.79 -6.88 13.23
N GLY A 105 16.91 -6.25 14.40
CA GLY A 105 16.02 -5.20 14.89
C GLY A 105 16.65 -3.81 14.83
N ILE A 106 15.82 -2.83 14.51
CA ILE A 106 16.09 -1.40 14.57
C ILE A 106 15.01 -0.79 15.45
N SER A 107 15.39 -0.09 16.51
CA SER A 107 14.43 0.64 17.37
C SER A 107 13.53 1.55 16.53
N LEU A 108 12.22 1.52 16.81
CA LEU A 108 11.20 2.30 16.12
C LEU A 108 11.34 3.81 16.37
N PHE A 109 12.18 4.21 17.33
CA PHE A 109 12.59 5.60 17.54
C PHE A 109 13.73 6.06 16.62
N LYS A 110 14.22 5.17 15.75
CA LYS A 110 15.20 5.45 14.70
C LYS A 110 14.56 5.21 13.34
N SER A 111 15.10 5.84 12.30
CA SER A 111 14.58 5.67 10.94
C SER A 111 14.79 4.23 10.45
N ILE A 112 13.70 3.55 10.09
CA ILE A 112 13.78 2.25 9.40
C ILE A 112 13.89 2.51 7.89
N PRO A 113 14.89 1.93 7.20
CA PRO A 113 15.07 2.13 5.78
C PRO A 113 13.84 1.73 4.96
N ARG A 114 13.45 2.56 3.99
CA ARG A 114 12.39 2.23 3.02
C ARG A 114 12.72 0.98 2.19
N SER A 115 14.00 0.76 1.93
CA SER A 115 14.53 -0.36 1.14
C SER A 115 14.78 -1.62 1.97
N ARG A 116 14.43 -1.64 3.27
CA ARG A 116 14.66 -2.82 4.12
C ARG A 116 13.89 -4.02 3.58
N THR A 117 14.61 -5.11 3.30
CA THR A 117 14.03 -6.36 2.81
C THR A 117 13.71 -7.32 3.95
N CYS A 118 12.86 -8.33 3.70
CA CYS A 118 12.59 -9.42 4.64
C CYS A 118 13.89 -10.12 5.10
N ALA A 119 14.84 -10.36 4.19
CA ALA A 119 16.13 -10.97 4.52
C ALA A 119 16.96 -10.11 5.48
N GLN A 120 17.01 -8.79 5.26
CA GLN A 120 17.68 -7.85 6.17
C GLN A 120 17.00 -7.77 7.55
N ALA A 121 15.68 -7.98 7.59
CA ALA A 121 14.92 -8.07 8.83
C ALA A 121 15.01 -9.45 9.51
N GLY A 122 15.66 -10.44 8.88
CA GLY A 122 15.71 -11.82 9.37
C GLY A 122 14.36 -12.54 9.32
N ILE A 123 13.50 -12.20 8.37
CA ILE A 123 12.20 -12.84 8.12
C ILE A 123 12.40 -13.90 7.04
N GLU A 124 12.05 -15.15 7.35
CA GLU A 124 12.13 -16.25 6.40
C GLU A 124 11.14 -16.08 5.23
N PRO A 125 11.44 -16.64 4.03
CA PRO A 125 10.62 -16.45 2.84
C PRO A 125 9.13 -16.77 3.02
N HIS A 126 8.82 -17.84 3.75
CA HIS A 126 7.45 -18.27 4.03
C HIS A 126 6.72 -17.39 5.05
N TRP A 127 7.43 -16.53 5.82
CA TRP A 127 6.86 -15.53 6.73
C TRP A 127 6.84 -14.11 6.13
N CYS A 128 7.47 -13.89 4.97
CA CYS A 128 7.57 -12.59 4.34
C CYS A 128 6.26 -12.18 3.64
N ALA A 129 5.50 -11.27 4.25
CA ALA A 129 4.25 -10.73 3.70
C ALA A 129 4.45 -9.74 2.53
N CYS A 130 5.69 -9.38 2.19
CA CYS A 130 5.96 -8.51 1.04
C CYS A 130 5.67 -9.23 -0.28
N LEU A 131 4.89 -8.60 -1.15
CA LEU A 131 4.62 -9.10 -2.49
C LEU A 131 5.90 -9.14 -3.33
N LYS A 132 5.94 -10.11 -4.24
CA LYS A 132 6.96 -10.23 -5.29
C LYS A 132 6.50 -9.45 -6.51
N TRP A 133 7.45 -8.80 -7.17
CA TRP A 133 7.25 -8.11 -8.43
C TRP A 133 7.76 -8.99 -9.57
N ASP A 134 6.90 -9.25 -10.54
CA ASP A 134 7.24 -9.96 -11.77
C ASP A 134 7.02 -9.04 -12.96
N ASP A 135 8.06 -8.85 -13.79
CA ASP A 135 7.91 -8.14 -15.06
C ASP A 135 7.18 -9.05 -16.04
N VAL A 136 5.99 -8.62 -16.45
CA VAL A 136 5.10 -9.33 -17.38
C VAL A 136 4.78 -8.46 -18.60
N THR A 137 5.65 -7.49 -18.92
CA THR A 137 5.48 -6.57 -20.04
C THR A 137 5.31 -7.29 -21.39
N GLN A 138 5.88 -8.49 -21.52
CA GLN A 138 5.81 -9.31 -22.73
C GLN A 138 4.43 -9.97 -22.95
N ASP A 139 3.57 -10.05 -21.93
CA ASP A 139 2.19 -10.53 -22.10
C ASP A 139 1.34 -9.44 -22.76
N ALA A 140 1.25 -9.50 -24.09
CA ALA A 140 0.57 -8.48 -24.88
C ALA A 140 -0.92 -8.36 -24.55
N ASN A 141 -1.60 -9.48 -24.27
CA ASN A 141 -3.03 -9.50 -23.99
C ASN A 141 -3.32 -8.87 -22.63
N LEU A 142 -2.58 -9.28 -21.59
CA LEU A 142 -2.73 -8.71 -20.25
C LEU A 142 -2.33 -7.23 -20.24
N ARG A 143 -1.24 -6.87 -20.91
CA ARG A 143 -0.75 -5.48 -21.02
C ARG A 143 -1.78 -4.55 -21.66
N LEU A 144 -2.38 -4.95 -22.77
CA LEU A 144 -3.40 -4.12 -23.42
C LEU A 144 -4.71 -4.08 -22.63
N SER A 145 -5.16 -5.22 -22.10
CA SER A 145 -6.42 -5.29 -21.34
C SER A 145 -6.35 -4.45 -20.06
N THR A 146 -5.21 -4.50 -19.35
CA THR A 146 -4.97 -3.69 -18.14
C THR A 146 -4.99 -2.20 -18.46
N ALA A 147 -4.25 -1.76 -19.49
CA ALA A 147 -4.24 -0.36 -19.89
C ALA A 147 -5.63 0.11 -20.36
N LYS A 148 -6.36 -0.73 -21.08
CA LYS A 148 -7.73 -0.45 -21.53
C LYS A 148 -8.68 -0.27 -20.35
N ALA A 149 -8.62 -1.15 -19.35
CA ALA A 149 -9.45 -1.01 -18.14
C ALA A 149 -9.23 0.34 -17.43
N VAL A 150 -7.98 0.79 -17.37
CA VAL A 150 -7.65 2.12 -16.81
C VAL A 150 -8.23 3.24 -17.68
N VAL A 151 -8.04 3.19 -19.00
CA VAL A 151 -8.58 4.22 -19.92
C VAL A 151 -10.10 4.27 -19.87
N ASP A 152 -10.78 3.12 -19.84
CA ASP A 152 -12.24 3.05 -19.73
C ASP A 152 -12.71 3.72 -18.42
N TYR A 153 -12.02 3.44 -17.31
CA TYR A 153 -12.28 4.10 -16.03
C TYR A 153 -12.07 5.62 -16.08
N LEU A 154 -10.96 6.08 -16.66
CA LEU A 154 -10.67 7.52 -16.84
C LEU A 154 -11.71 8.22 -17.73
N ASN A 155 -12.18 7.54 -18.78
CA ASN A 155 -13.27 8.03 -19.60
C ASN A 155 -14.60 8.07 -18.82
N GLY A 156 -14.84 7.14 -17.91
CA GLY A 156 -15.96 7.20 -16.98
C GLY A 156 -15.93 8.47 -16.11
N LEU A 157 -14.76 8.82 -15.55
CA LEU A 157 -14.59 10.03 -14.74
C LEU A 157 -14.86 11.32 -15.53
N THR A 158 -14.39 11.38 -16.78
CA THR A 158 -14.54 12.58 -17.63
C THR A 158 -15.87 12.65 -18.38
N ALA A 159 -16.75 11.66 -18.22
CA ALA A 159 -18.04 11.62 -18.91
C ALA A 159 -18.93 12.84 -18.63
N ILE A 160 -18.85 13.40 -17.43
CA ILE A 160 -19.59 14.62 -17.04
C ILE A 160 -19.15 15.88 -17.79
N ALA A 161 -17.97 15.87 -18.39
CA ALA A 161 -17.38 16.98 -19.14
C ALA A 161 -17.10 16.56 -20.60
N ARG A 162 -17.87 15.62 -21.15
CA ARG A 162 -17.63 15.03 -22.49
C ARG A 162 -17.79 16.04 -23.63
N ASP A 163 -18.51 17.13 -23.41
CA ASP A 163 -18.58 18.27 -24.32
C ASP A 163 -17.20 18.93 -24.51
N ARG A 164 -16.36 18.94 -23.46
CA ARG A 164 -15.04 19.60 -23.43
C ARG A 164 -13.85 18.64 -23.48
N CYS A 165 -13.99 17.44 -22.93
CA CYS A 165 -12.94 16.44 -22.87
C CYS A 165 -13.08 15.42 -23.99
N GLU A 166 -11.99 15.15 -24.69
CA GLU A 166 -11.88 14.05 -25.64
C GLU A 166 -12.03 12.69 -24.97
N VAL A 167 -12.44 11.69 -25.76
CA VAL A 167 -12.38 10.29 -25.34
C VAL A 167 -10.94 9.81 -25.47
N LEU A 168 -10.34 9.41 -24.36
CA LEU A 168 -8.99 8.87 -24.36
C LEU A 168 -8.98 7.43 -24.90
N ALA A 169 -7.91 7.10 -25.59
CA ALA A 169 -7.57 5.76 -26.05
C ALA A 169 -6.21 5.36 -25.48
N VAL A 170 -5.97 4.05 -25.39
CA VAL A 170 -4.67 3.50 -25.03
C VAL A 170 -3.68 3.80 -26.16
N GLY A 171 -2.58 4.49 -25.82
CA GLY A 171 -1.43 4.67 -26.69
C GLY A 171 -0.37 3.60 -26.42
N GLN A 172 0.90 4.00 -26.32
CA GLN A 172 1.98 3.07 -26.03
C GLN A 172 1.98 2.65 -24.55
N VAL A 173 1.87 1.35 -24.29
CA VAL A 173 2.10 0.79 -22.95
C VAL A 173 3.58 0.47 -22.79
N THR A 174 4.25 1.12 -21.82
CA THR A 174 5.70 1.06 -21.63
C THR A 174 6.15 -0.04 -20.70
N SER A 175 5.36 -0.37 -19.67
CA SER A 175 5.66 -1.49 -18.78
C SER A 175 4.40 -2.05 -18.12
N LEU A 176 4.49 -3.33 -17.74
CA LEU A 176 3.51 -4.02 -16.92
C LEU A 176 4.23 -4.88 -15.87
N SER A 177 3.92 -4.66 -14.61
CA SER A 177 4.42 -5.47 -13.50
C SER A 177 3.29 -6.13 -12.73
N ARG A 178 3.49 -7.39 -12.36
CA ARG A 178 2.56 -8.20 -11.57
C ARG A 178 3.05 -8.29 -10.12
N PHE A 179 2.11 -8.16 -9.19
CA PHE A 179 2.35 -8.21 -7.76
C PHE A 179 1.57 -9.37 -7.18
N VAL A 180 2.31 -10.38 -6.72
CA VAL A 180 1.71 -11.59 -6.15
C VAL A 180 2.41 -11.96 -4.84
N PRO A 181 1.71 -12.63 -3.92
CA PRO A 181 2.36 -13.26 -2.79
C PRO A 181 3.46 -14.22 -3.25
N ARG A 182 4.51 -14.39 -2.43
CA ARG A 182 5.54 -15.39 -2.72
C ARG A 182 4.94 -16.80 -2.68
N GLN A 183 5.45 -17.69 -3.53
CA GLN A 183 5.00 -19.08 -3.57
C GLN A 183 5.08 -19.75 -2.20
N ASP A 184 6.15 -19.50 -1.44
CA ASP A 184 6.33 -20.09 -0.10
C ASP A 184 5.22 -19.68 0.87
N VAL A 185 4.66 -18.47 0.73
CA VAL A 185 3.51 -18.02 1.53
C VAL A 185 2.23 -18.73 1.10
N LEU A 186 2.01 -18.88 -0.21
CA LEU A 186 0.83 -19.57 -0.76
C LEU A 186 0.82 -21.05 -0.37
N MET A 187 1.97 -21.71 -0.49
CA MET A 187 2.15 -23.13 -0.22
C MET A 187 2.23 -23.45 1.28
N PHE A 188 2.40 -22.45 2.15
CA PHE A 188 2.49 -22.65 3.59
C PHE A 188 1.17 -23.16 4.19
N LYS A 189 1.20 -24.37 4.74
CA LYS A 189 0.08 -24.99 5.44
C LYS A 189 0.14 -24.70 6.94
N LYS A 190 1.29 -24.99 7.56
CA LYS A 190 1.57 -24.83 9.00
C LYS A 190 3.07 -24.90 9.26
N SER A 191 3.48 -24.63 10.50
CA SER A 191 4.82 -24.96 10.97
C SER A 191 4.93 -26.47 11.19
N ALA A 192 6.03 -27.07 10.71
CA ALA A 192 6.36 -28.46 10.93
C ALA A 192 7.05 -28.70 12.28
N ASP A 193 7.57 -27.62 12.90
CA ASP A 193 8.25 -27.61 14.18
C ASP A 193 7.53 -26.70 15.21
N THR A 194 7.94 -26.79 16.47
CA THR A 194 7.39 -25.99 17.57
C THR A 194 7.81 -24.53 17.54
N HIS A 195 8.96 -24.21 16.94
CA HIS A 195 9.52 -22.85 16.92
C HIS A 195 9.03 -22.04 15.72
N GLY A 196 8.50 -22.72 14.69
CA GLY A 196 7.96 -22.08 13.50
C GLY A 196 9.01 -21.78 12.43
N ASP A 197 10.19 -22.38 12.55
CA ASP A 197 11.32 -22.18 11.65
C ASP A 197 11.21 -23.07 10.40
N ILE A 198 10.58 -24.24 10.52
CA ILE A 198 10.48 -25.24 9.46
C ILE A 198 9.05 -25.21 8.90
N PRO A 199 8.86 -24.80 7.63
CA PRO A 199 7.53 -24.76 7.04
C PRO A 199 7.09 -26.12 6.50
N ASP A 200 5.82 -26.46 6.71
CA ASP A 200 5.10 -27.45 5.90
C ASP A 200 4.51 -26.73 4.68
N LEU A 201 5.14 -26.92 3.51
CA LEU A 201 4.74 -26.32 2.24
C LEU A 201 3.82 -27.24 1.39
N SER A 202 3.08 -28.15 2.03
CA SER A 202 2.19 -29.11 1.35
C SER A 202 0.79 -28.57 0.99
N ASP A 203 0.55 -27.28 1.14
CA ASP A 203 -0.71 -26.67 0.69
C ASP A 203 -0.77 -26.59 -0.85
N ASN A 204 -1.94 -26.36 -1.43
CA ASN A 204 -2.15 -26.29 -2.88
C ASN A 204 -2.94 -25.05 -3.33
N MET A 205 -2.84 -23.97 -2.56
CA MET A 205 -3.53 -22.70 -2.83
C MET A 205 -3.18 -22.14 -4.21
N THR A 206 -4.23 -21.85 -4.99
CA THR A 206 -4.16 -21.09 -6.24
C THR A 206 -4.44 -19.61 -6.00
N LEU A 207 -3.85 -18.74 -6.82
CA LEU A 207 -4.12 -17.31 -6.78
C LEU A 207 -5.54 -17.04 -7.31
N ASN A 208 -6.31 -16.26 -6.57
CA ASN A 208 -7.65 -15.83 -6.98
C ASN A 208 -7.65 -14.41 -7.54
N PHE A 209 -6.68 -13.60 -7.13
CA PHE A 209 -6.50 -12.23 -7.60
C PHE A 209 -5.02 -11.85 -7.62
N GLU A 210 -4.69 -10.89 -8.47
CA GLU A 210 -3.37 -10.27 -8.53
C GLU A 210 -3.53 -8.74 -8.65
N TYR A 211 -2.47 -8.01 -8.30
CA TYR A 211 -2.38 -6.60 -8.64
C TYR A 211 -1.42 -6.42 -9.79
N LEU A 212 -1.76 -5.51 -10.70
CA LEU A 212 -0.98 -5.16 -11.87
C LEU A 212 -0.66 -3.67 -11.80
N GLN A 213 0.60 -3.29 -12.02
CA GLN A 213 0.98 -1.90 -12.23
C GLN A 213 1.33 -1.71 -13.69
N VAL A 214 0.61 -0.80 -14.34
CA VAL A 214 0.80 -0.47 -15.76
C VAL A 214 1.27 0.96 -15.91
N ASN A 215 2.27 1.16 -16.75
CA ASN A 215 2.68 2.48 -17.21
C ASN A 215 2.39 2.61 -18.70
N PHE A 216 1.68 3.66 -19.11
CA PHE A 216 1.28 3.85 -20.50
C PHE A 216 1.04 5.31 -20.88
N LEU A 217 1.02 5.56 -22.18
CA LEU A 217 0.62 6.83 -22.79
C LEU A 217 -0.83 6.73 -23.28
N THR A 218 -1.54 7.85 -23.26
CA THR A 218 -2.88 8.00 -23.83
C THR A 218 -2.84 8.76 -25.15
N HIS A 219 -3.86 8.55 -25.97
CA HIS A 219 -4.14 9.37 -27.14
C HIS A 219 -5.59 9.88 -27.07
N PRO A 220 -5.88 11.15 -27.42
CA PRO A 220 -4.95 12.22 -27.75
C PRO A 220 -4.15 12.72 -26.53
N GLY A 221 -3.17 13.60 -26.78
CA GLY A 221 -2.48 14.34 -25.72
C GLY A 221 -1.26 13.68 -25.06
N GLN A 222 -0.92 12.43 -25.40
CA GLN A 222 0.28 11.73 -24.91
C GLN A 222 0.41 11.76 -23.39
N GLY A 223 -0.72 11.58 -22.70
CA GLY A 223 -0.74 11.59 -21.25
C GLY A 223 -0.14 10.34 -20.66
N ARG A 224 0.88 10.50 -19.82
CA ARG A 224 1.57 9.39 -19.16
C ARG A 224 0.90 9.07 -17.83
N PHE A 225 0.44 7.85 -17.70
CA PHE A 225 -0.23 7.35 -16.50
C PHE A 225 0.53 6.14 -15.95
N GLU A 226 0.59 6.10 -14.62
CA GLU A 226 0.93 4.91 -13.83
C GLU A 226 -0.32 4.53 -13.05
N ALA A 227 -0.74 3.26 -13.11
CA ALA A 227 -1.93 2.81 -12.42
C ALA A 227 -1.73 1.43 -11.80
N THR A 228 -2.25 1.25 -10.58
CA THR A 228 -2.39 -0.07 -9.96
C THR A 228 -3.82 -0.58 -10.18
N VAL A 229 -3.95 -1.80 -10.70
CA VAL A 229 -5.21 -2.42 -11.11
C VAL A 229 -5.34 -3.77 -10.40
N GLY A 230 -6.47 -4.00 -9.74
CA GLY A 230 -6.82 -5.33 -9.25
C GLY A 230 -7.32 -6.19 -10.40
N HIS A 231 -6.85 -7.43 -10.52
CA HIS A 231 -7.27 -8.37 -11.55
C HIS A 231 -7.75 -9.67 -10.90
N SER A 232 -9.02 -10.00 -11.12
CA SER A 232 -9.64 -11.25 -10.65
C SER A 232 -9.27 -12.38 -11.59
N LEU A 233 -8.51 -13.37 -11.11
CA LEU A 233 -8.13 -14.54 -11.91
C LEU A 233 -9.28 -15.54 -12.07
N VAL A 234 -10.37 -15.36 -11.32
CA VAL A 234 -11.58 -16.19 -11.39
C VAL A 234 -12.54 -15.68 -12.45
N THR A 235 -12.80 -14.36 -12.49
CA THR A 235 -13.77 -13.77 -13.43
C THR A 235 -13.12 -13.12 -14.64
N GLY A 236 -11.82 -12.79 -14.56
CA GLY A 236 -11.11 -11.98 -15.56
C GLY A 236 -11.35 -10.47 -15.42
N ASP A 237 -12.08 -10.03 -14.39
CA ASP A 237 -12.43 -8.62 -14.22
C ASP A 237 -11.26 -7.77 -13.72
N PHE A 238 -11.21 -6.53 -14.20
CA PHE A 238 -10.28 -5.50 -13.75
C PHE A 238 -10.99 -4.49 -12.85
N THR A 239 -10.39 -4.16 -11.71
CA THR A 239 -10.86 -3.14 -10.77
C THR A 239 -9.86 -2.00 -10.71
N VAL A 240 -10.30 -0.80 -11.03
CA VAL A 240 -9.50 0.43 -11.01
C VAL A 240 -10.11 1.41 -10.00
N ARG A 241 -9.27 2.10 -9.23
CA ARG A 241 -9.68 3.15 -8.28
C ARG A 241 -8.98 4.44 -8.62
N ALA A 242 -9.62 5.58 -8.32
CA ALA A 242 -9.04 6.89 -8.62
C ALA A 242 -7.71 7.13 -7.90
N ASP A 243 -7.63 6.74 -6.62
CA ASP A 243 -6.42 6.91 -5.79
C ASP A 243 -5.22 6.08 -6.27
N ASP A 244 -5.49 5.04 -7.07
CA ASP A 244 -4.48 4.13 -7.61
C ASP A 244 -4.00 4.55 -9.01
N VAL A 245 -4.48 5.66 -9.57
CA VAL A 245 -4.09 6.19 -10.89
C VAL A 245 -3.40 7.54 -10.78
N SER A 246 -2.15 7.60 -11.22
CA SER A 246 -1.30 8.78 -11.20
C SER A 246 -0.97 9.27 -12.60
N ARG A 247 -1.22 10.56 -12.87
CA ARG A 247 -0.71 11.27 -14.04
C ARG A 247 0.75 11.68 -13.78
N THR A 248 1.71 11.12 -14.52
CA THR A 248 3.14 11.29 -14.25
C THR A 248 3.86 12.33 -15.12
N ASN A 249 3.18 12.88 -16.14
CA ASN A 249 3.67 14.04 -16.90
C ASN A 249 2.76 15.26 -16.75
N LEU A 250 3.34 16.46 -16.90
CA LEU A 250 2.61 17.72 -16.88
C LEU A 250 1.52 17.73 -17.96
N TYR A 251 0.28 18.03 -17.57
CA TYR A 251 -0.83 18.20 -18.49
C TYR A 251 -0.94 19.65 -19.02
N GLY A 252 -0.48 20.64 -18.25
CA GLY A 252 -0.40 22.04 -18.68
C GLY A 252 -1.75 22.57 -19.23
N ASN A 253 -1.70 23.12 -20.44
CA ASN A 253 -2.88 23.69 -21.10
C ASN A 253 -3.82 22.64 -21.71
N ALA A 254 -3.43 21.35 -21.73
CA ALA A 254 -4.24 20.28 -22.32
C ALA A 254 -5.57 20.05 -21.56
N SER A 255 -5.70 20.51 -20.31
CA SER A 255 -6.94 20.43 -19.52
C SER A 255 -7.49 21.81 -19.11
N ALA A 256 -7.16 22.86 -19.86
CA ALA A 256 -7.59 24.23 -19.57
C ALA A 256 -9.12 24.40 -19.51
N CYS A 257 -9.84 23.74 -20.43
CA CYS A 257 -11.31 23.77 -20.55
C CYS A 257 -12.08 23.28 -19.30
N VAL A 258 -11.43 22.50 -18.42
CA VAL A 258 -12.01 22.01 -17.16
C VAL A 258 -11.44 22.69 -15.93
N THR A 259 -10.46 23.59 -16.07
CA THR A 259 -9.74 24.17 -14.93
C THR A 259 -10.64 24.94 -13.97
N GLN A 260 -11.69 25.61 -14.47
CA GLN A 260 -12.63 26.36 -13.64
C GLN A 260 -13.84 25.51 -13.22
N SER A 261 -14.40 24.72 -14.14
CA SER A 261 -15.65 23.99 -13.90
C SER A 261 -15.46 22.63 -13.21
N PHE A 262 -14.35 21.93 -13.48
CA PHE A 262 -14.06 20.61 -12.92
C PHE A 262 -12.55 20.45 -12.60
N PRO A 263 -12.01 21.17 -11.60
CA PRO A 263 -10.58 21.16 -11.30
C PRO A 263 -10.00 19.76 -11.01
N SER A 264 -10.81 18.85 -10.45
CA SER A 264 -10.42 17.46 -10.18
C SER A 264 -10.22 16.61 -11.44
N LEU A 265 -10.80 17.00 -12.59
CA LEU A 265 -10.65 16.27 -13.86
C LEU A 265 -9.40 16.67 -14.64
N ARG A 266 -8.66 17.69 -14.18
CA ARG A 266 -7.47 18.19 -14.88
C ARG A 266 -6.41 17.12 -15.20
N PRO A 267 -6.14 16.11 -14.34
CA PRO A 267 -5.19 15.06 -14.68
C PRO A 267 -5.65 14.12 -15.80
N TYR A 268 -6.96 14.05 -16.05
CA TYR A 268 -7.60 13.03 -16.90
C TYR A 268 -8.20 13.60 -18.19
N CYS A 269 -8.46 14.89 -18.25
CA CYS A 269 -9.06 15.53 -19.43
C CYS A 269 -8.01 15.95 -20.45
N TYR A 270 -8.29 15.69 -21.73
CA TYR A 270 -7.67 16.37 -22.85
C TYR A 270 -8.75 17.20 -23.55
N CYS A 271 -8.55 18.51 -23.67
CA CYS A 271 -9.54 19.43 -24.23
C CYS A 271 -9.69 19.23 -25.73
N LYS A 272 -10.93 19.27 -26.21
CA LYS A 272 -11.22 19.35 -27.64
C LYS A 272 -10.70 20.68 -28.20
N ASP A 273 -10.21 20.66 -29.43
CA ASP A 273 -9.78 21.89 -30.11
C ASP A 273 -10.99 22.81 -30.35
N ASP A 274 -10.89 24.03 -29.84
CA ASP A 274 -11.97 25.03 -29.84
C ASP A 274 -12.09 25.75 -31.20
N SER A 275 -12.13 24.99 -32.29
CA SER A 275 -12.37 25.53 -33.65
C SER A 275 -13.82 26.00 -33.88
N GLN A 276 -14.70 25.87 -32.88
CA GLN A 276 -16.09 26.33 -32.95
C GLN A 276 -16.39 27.61 -32.15
N SER A 277 -15.48 28.12 -31.32
CA SER A 277 -15.70 29.37 -30.57
C SER A 277 -15.28 30.66 -31.31
N MET A 278 -14.58 30.54 -32.45
CA MET A 278 -14.19 31.68 -33.31
C MET A 278 -15.26 32.15 -34.32
N ARG A 279 -16.50 31.62 -34.28
CA ARG A 279 -17.58 32.06 -35.20
C ARG A 279 -18.50 33.15 -34.67
N TYR A 280 -18.36 33.57 -33.41
CA TYR A 280 -19.27 34.54 -32.78
C TYR A 280 -18.64 35.93 -32.53
N TRP A 281 -17.45 36.22 -33.07
CA TRP A 281 -16.75 37.50 -32.87
C TRP A 281 -16.58 38.35 -34.14
N TRP A 282 -17.30 38.02 -35.22
CA TRP A 282 -17.38 38.85 -36.42
C TRP A 282 -18.83 39.01 -36.88
N SER A 283 -19.57 39.85 -36.15
CA SER A 283 -20.77 40.54 -36.62
C SER A 283 -20.92 41.85 -35.84
#